data_AF-A0A954HEG9-F1
#
_entry.id   AF-A0A954HEG9-F1
#
_cell.length_a   1.000
_cell.length_b   1.000
_cell.length_c   1.000
_cell.angle_alpha   90.00
_cell.angle_beta   90.00
_cell.angle_gamma   90.00
#
_symmetry.space_group_name_H-M   'P 1'
#
loop_
_entity.id
_entity.type
_entity.pdbx_description
1 polymer ?
#
loop_
_entity_poly.entity_id
_entity_poly.type
_entity_poly.pdbx_seq_one_letter_code
_entity_poly.pdbx_strand_id
1 'polypeptide(L)'
;MSLNLSSCLKGVLALAGICLVAFPSALPADEPEAVSIFDGETLEGWDGNPKFWRVEEGAITGETTKENPTDGNTFIIWRGGEPGDFELELDYKIVGHNSGIQYR
;
A
#
# COMPACT_ATOMS: atom_id res chain seq x y z
N MET A 1 81.82 -16.85 -27.89
CA MET A 1 82.22 -15.53 -28.42
C MET A 1 80.95 -14.74 -28.65
N SER A 2 80.78 -13.63 -27.94
CA SER A 2 79.61 -12.74 -28.05
C SER A 2 79.47 -12.17 -29.45
N LEU A 3 78.27 -11.76 -29.84
CA LEU A 3 77.98 -10.36 -30.18
C LEU A 3 76.46 -10.10 -30.21
N ASN A 4 76.10 -9.01 -29.53
CA ASN A 4 74.78 -8.38 -29.39
C ASN A 4 74.24 -7.87 -30.74
N LEU A 5 72.92 -7.64 -30.87
CA LEU A 5 72.39 -6.26 -31.04
C LEU A 5 70.86 -6.15 -30.95
N SER A 6 70.42 -5.28 -30.04
CA SER A 6 69.46 -4.18 -30.24
C SER A 6 68.08 -4.43 -30.88
N SER A 7 67.03 -4.14 -30.11
CA SER A 7 66.11 -3.00 -30.34
C SER A 7 64.87 -3.18 -29.43
N CYS A 8 64.64 -2.31 -28.46
CA CYS A 8 63.66 -1.23 -28.54
C CYS A 8 62.36 -1.63 -29.26
N LEU A 9 61.22 -1.70 -28.54
CA LEU A 9 60.19 -0.63 -28.53
C LEU A 9 58.87 -1.13 -27.90
N LYS A 10 58.50 -0.51 -26.78
CA LYS A 10 57.15 -0.04 -26.37
C LYS A 10 55.95 -1.01 -26.46
N GLY A 11 55.40 -1.32 -25.29
CA GLY A 11 54.00 -1.76 -25.15
C GLY A 11 53.44 -1.27 -23.82
N VAL A 12 52.70 -0.16 -23.87
CA VAL A 12 52.06 0.54 -22.76
C VAL A 12 51.20 -0.40 -21.90
N LEU A 13 51.47 -0.49 -20.60
CA LEU A 13 50.51 -1.03 -19.64
C LEU A 13 49.42 0.01 -19.42
N ALA A 14 48.25 -0.19 -20.03
CA ALA A 14 47.05 0.53 -19.65
C ALA A 14 46.54 -0.04 -18.31
N LEU A 15 46.73 0.70 -17.22
CA LEU A 15 45.97 0.42 -16.00
C LEU A 15 44.52 0.85 -16.24
N ALA A 16 43.64 -0.13 -16.43
CA ALA A 16 42.21 0.07 -16.33
C ALA A 16 41.87 0.39 -14.87
N GLY A 17 41.77 1.68 -14.55
CA GLY A 17 41.23 2.13 -13.27
C GLY A 17 39.77 1.73 -13.19
N ILE A 18 39.45 0.70 -12.39
CA ILE A 18 38.07 0.40 -11.99
C ILE A 18 37.61 1.59 -11.15
N CYS A 19 36.80 2.45 -11.77
CA CYS A 19 36.06 3.47 -11.06
C CYS A 19 34.88 2.76 -10.37
N LEU A 20 35.01 2.50 -9.07
CA LEU A 20 33.90 2.06 -8.24
C LEU A 20 32.89 3.21 -8.19
N VAL A 21 31.91 3.18 -9.08
CA VAL A 21 30.74 4.04 -8.98
C VAL A 21 29.94 3.49 -7.80
N ALA A 22 30.04 4.14 -6.65
CA ALA A 22 29.16 3.87 -5.53
C ALA A 22 27.74 4.26 -5.96
N PHE A 23 26.92 3.28 -6.30
CA PHE A 23 25.48 3.48 -6.37
C PHE A 23 25.02 3.87 -4.96
N PRO A 24 24.42 5.04 -4.74
CA PRO A 24 23.75 5.29 -3.49
C PRO A 24 22.65 4.23 -3.37
N SER A 25 22.81 3.33 -2.41
CA SER A 25 21.71 2.48 -1.96
C SER A 25 20.59 3.43 -1.56
N ALA A 26 19.50 3.41 -2.33
CA ALA A 26 18.26 4.01 -1.86
C ALA A 26 17.95 3.31 -0.54
N LEU A 27 18.08 4.03 0.57
CA LEU A 27 17.57 3.55 1.85
C LEU A 27 16.08 3.28 1.64
N PRO A 28 15.54 2.14 2.11
CA PRO A 28 14.10 1.97 2.12
C PRO A 28 13.50 3.18 2.82
N ALA A 29 12.58 3.87 2.14
CA ALA A 29 11.79 4.91 2.79
C ALA A 29 10.98 4.22 3.91
N ASP A 30 10.92 4.83 5.09
CA ASP A 30 9.96 4.40 6.11
C ASP A 30 8.57 4.54 5.49
N GLU A 31 7.85 3.43 5.36
CA GLU A 31 6.46 3.48 4.96
C GLU A 31 5.66 4.13 6.10
N PRO A 32 4.67 4.99 5.78
CA PRO A 32 3.85 5.62 6.79
C PRO A 32 3.18 4.54 7.66
N GLU A 33 3.20 4.73 8.98
CA GLU A 33 2.51 3.82 9.89
C GLU A 33 1.01 3.79 9.57
N ALA A 34 0.48 2.61 9.31
CA ALA A 34 -0.95 2.43 9.04
C ALA A 34 -1.77 2.77 10.29
N VAL A 35 -2.81 3.60 10.11
CA VAL A 35 -3.73 3.97 11.18
C VAL A 35 -5.03 3.21 11.01
N SER A 36 -5.42 2.41 12.01
CA SER A 36 -6.73 1.74 11.98
C SER A 36 -7.84 2.75 12.20
N ILE A 37 -8.84 2.74 11.31
CA ILE A 37 -10.06 3.56 11.40
C ILE A 37 -11.26 2.78 11.97
N PHE A 38 -11.05 1.53 12.36
CA PHE A 38 -12.05 0.66 12.96
C PHE A 38 -11.43 -0.13 14.12
N ASP A 39 -12.12 -0.15 15.25
CA ASP A 39 -11.65 -0.77 16.50
C ASP A 39 -11.96 -2.28 16.58
N GLY A 40 -12.75 -2.82 15.64
CA GLY A 40 -13.19 -4.22 15.64
C GLY A 40 -14.44 -4.47 16.49
N GLU A 41 -14.96 -3.48 17.20
CA GLU A 41 -15.98 -3.68 18.24
C GLU A 41 -17.18 -2.76 18.10
N THR A 42 -16.96 -1.52 17.68
CA THR A 42 -17.96 -0.46 17.63
C THR A 42 -17.99 0.27 16.29
N LEU A 43 -19.07 1.04 16.08
CA LEU A 43 -19.15 1.98 14.96
C LEU A 43 -18.73 3.39 15.40
N GLU A 44 -17.85 3.52 16.41
CA GLU A 44 -17.32 4.83 16.81
C GLU A 44 -16.60 5.50 15.63
N GLY A 45 -16.94 6.76 15.36
CA GLY A 45 -16.43 7.47 14.18
C GLY A 45 -17.07 7.04 12.87
N TRP A 46 -18.07 6.16 12.86
CA TRP A 46 -18.82 5.75 11.67
C TRP A 46 -20.29 6.18 11.75
N ASP A 47 -20.80 6.69 10.64
CA ASP A 47 -22.17 7.18 10.49
C ASP A 47 -22.90 6.35 9.43
N GLY A 48 -23.82 5.50 9.89
CA GLY A 48 -24.65 4.65 9.04
C GLY A 48 -25.98 4.37 9.71
N ASN A 49 -26.99 4.06 8.91
CA ASN A 49 -28.31 3.75 9.45
C ASN A 49 -28.26 2.41 10.23
N PRO A 50 -28.53 2.39 11.55
CA PRO A 50 -28.43 1.18 12.37
C PRO A 50 -29.44 0.10 12.00
N LYS A 51 -30.44 0.42 11.16
CA LYS A 51 -31.34 -0.55 10.54
C LYS A 51 -30.60 -1.53 9.62
N PHE A 52 -29.45 -1.13 9.06
CA PHE A 52 -28.72 -1.88 8.04
C PHE A 52 -27.26 -2.14 8.39
N TRP A 53 -26.66 -1.30 9.24
CA TRP A 53 -25.25 -1.34 9.58
C TRP A 53 -25.04 -1.68 11.04
N ARG A 54 -24.15 -2.64 11.30
CA ARG A 54 -23.75 -3.10 12.64
C ARG A 54 -22.32 -3.60 12.61
N VAL A 55 -21.72 -3.77 13.79
CA VAL A 55 -20.55 -4.65 13.92
C VAL A 55 -21.04 -6.07 14.16
N GLU A 56 -20.52 -7.02 13.39
CA GLU A 56 -20.79 -8.45 13.54
C GLU A 56 -19.50 -9.23 13.30
N GLU A 57 -19.16 -10.15 14.21
CA GLU A 57 -17.94 -10.98 14.12
C GLU A 57 -16.64 -10.17 13.92
N GLY A 58 -16.57 -8.97 14.50
CA GLY A 58 -15.40 -8.11 14.38
C GLY A 58 -15.28 -7.37 13.05
N ALA A 59 -16.35 -7.31 12.25
CA ALA A 59 -16.39 -6.61 10.97
C ALA A 59 -17.59 -5.65 10.91
N ILE A 60 -17.43 -4.55 10.16
CA ILE A 60 -18.54 -3.69 9.78
C ILE A 60 -19.39 -4.45 8.75
N THR A 61 -20.63 -4.76 9.11
CA THR A 61 -21.55 -5.55 8.30
C THR A 61 -22.75 -4.71 7.86
N GLY A 62 -22.89 -4.57 6.54
CA GLY A 62 -24.08 -4.00 5.90
C GLY A 62 -24.95 -5.13 5.36
N GLU A 63 -26.24 -5.14 5.72
CA GLU A 63 -27.15 -6.21 5.31
C GLU A 63 -28.54 -5.67 4.97
N THR A 64 -29.12 -6.24 3.92
CA THR A 64 -30.53 -6.08 3.56
C THR A 64 -31.15 -7.45 3.37
N THR A 65 -32.37 -7.63 3.87
CA THR A 65 -33.11 -8.89 3.74
C THR A 65 -34.45 -8.64 3.04
N LYS A 66 -35.21 -9.71 2.77
CA LYS A 66 -36.57 -9.57 2.22
C LYS A 66 -37.51 -8.90 3.23
N GLU A 67 -37.30 -9.17 4.51
CA GLU A 67 -38.06 -8.61 5.64
C GLU A 67 -37.58 -7.20 6.00
N ASN A 68 -36.32 -6.88 5.66
CA ASN A 68 -35.69 -5.59 5.90
C ASN A 68 -35.09 -5.02 4.59
N PRO A 69 -35.93 -4.67 3.60
CA PRO A 69 -35.45 -4.10 2.35
C PRO A 69 -34.98 -2.66 2.55
N THR A 70 -34.14 -2.21 1.63
CA THR A 70 -33.76 -0.81 1.47
C THR A 70 -34.49 -0.20 0.27
N ASP A 71 -34.83 1.09 0.34
CA ASP A 71 -35.46 1.83 -0.76
C ASP A 71 -34.42 2.38 -1.77
N GLY A 72 -33.16 1.98 -1.63
CA GLY A 72 -32.02 2.40 -2.45
C GLY A 72 -30.69 2.05 -1.81
N ASN A 73 -29.61 2.71 -2.22
CA ASN A 73 -28.33 2.51 -1.56
C ASN A 73 -28.35 3.13 -0.16
N THR A 74 -27.91 2.36 0.84
CA THR A 74 -27.52 2.89 2.14
C THR A 74 -26.00 2.85 2.24
N PHE A 75 -25.43 3.78 3.01
CA PHE A 75 -23.99 3.86 3.22
C PHE A 75 -23.67 3.87 4.71
N ILE A 76 -22.46 3.44 5.02
CA ILE A 76 -21.78 3.77 6.27
C ILE A 76 -20.58 4.65 5.91
N ILE A 77 -20.45 5.78 6.59
CA ILE A 77 -19.51 6.84 6.25
C ILE A 77 -18.60 7.05 7.45
N TRP A 78 -17.28 6.95 7.24
CA TRP A 78 -16.33 7.33 8.27
C TRP A 78 -16.34 8.85 8.48
N ARG A 79 -16.42 9.28 9.73
CA ARG A 79 -16.52 10.67 10.21
C ARG A 79 -15.39 11.04 11.17
N GLY A 80 -14.37 10.19 11.31
CA GLY A 80 -13.23 10.42 12.19
C GLY A 80 -12.28 11.54 11.73
N GLY A 81 -12.46 12.10 10.54
CA GLY A 81 -11.65 13.20 10.03
C GLY A 81 -11.93 13.55 8.57
N GLU A 82 -11.03 14.33 7.97
CA GLU A 82 -11.01 14.66 6.54
C GLU A 82 -9.84 13.94 5.86
N PRO A 83 -10.09 12.99 4.93
CA PRO A 83 -9.03 12.32 4.19
C PRO A 83 -8.23 13.28 3.29
N GLY A 84 -6.92 13.07 3.22
CA GLY A 84 -6.00 13.71 2.25
C GLY A 84 -5.49 12.68 1.24
N ASP A 85 -4.17 12.68 0.97
CA ASP A 85 -3.54 11.55 0.28
C ASP A 85 -3.43 10.36 1.26
N PHE A 86 -3.90 9.18 0.85
CA PHE A 86 -3.87 7.99 1.70
C PHE A 86 -3.74 6.70 0.88
N GLU A 87 -3.31 5.63 1.54
CA GLU A 87 -3.47 4.25 1.10
C GLU A 87 -4.46 3.56 2.02
N LEU A 88 -5.43 2.84 1.45
CA LEU A 88 -6.46 2.12 2.19
C LEU A 88 -6.23 0.62 2.03
N GLU A 89 -5.92 -0.05 3.14
CA GLU A 89 -5.85 -1.50 3.24
C GLU A 89 -7.05 -2.00 4.05
N LEU A 90 -7.73 -3.04 3.54
CA LEU A 90 -8.82 -3.71 4.24
C LEU A 90 -9.09 -5.09 3.63
N ASP A 91 -9.67 -5.95 4.44
CA ASP A 91 -10.34 -7.17 4.01
C ASP A 91 -11.83 -6.92 3.82
N TYR A 92 -12.43 -7.56 2.81
CA TYR A 92 -13.88 -7.49 2.59
C TYR A 92 -14.45 -8.85 2.21
N LYS A 93 -15.73 -9.04 2.53
CA LYS A 93 -16.50 -10.22 2.14
C LYS A 93 -17.85 -9.76 1.60
N ILE A 94 -18.21 -10.26 0.42
CA ILE A 94 -19.52 -10.02 -0.19
C ILE A 94 -20.29 -11.33 -0.17
N VAL A 95 -21.52 -11.29 0.35
CA VAL A 95 -22.46 -12.41 0.30
C VAL A 95 -23.66 -11.96 -0.52
N GLY A 96 -23.89 -12.60 -1.68
CA GLY A 96 -25.00 -12.26 -2.57
C GLY A 96 -24.63 -11.24 -3.64
N HIS A 97 -25.18 -10.02 -3.54
CA HIS A 97 -25.16 -9.01 -4.61
C HIS A 97 -23.90 -8.11 -4.57
N ASN A 98 -24.06 -6.79 -4.74
CA ASN A 98 -22.96 -5.84 -4.94
C ASN A 98 -22.75 -4.97 -3.69
N SER A 99 -21.50 -4.63 -3.41
CA SER A 99 -21.10 -3.58 -2.48
C SER A 99 -19.92 -2.81 -3.06
N GLY A 100 -19.55 -1.68 -2.45
CA GLY A 100 -18.40 -0.90 -2.90
C GLY A 100 -17.92 0.10 -1.86
N ILE A 101 -16.65 0.47 -1.97
CA ILE A 101 -16.01 1.51 -1.17
C ILE A 101 -15.92 2.76 -2.03
N GLN A 102 -16.45 3.86 -1.51
CA GLN A 102 -16.33 5.17 -2.14
C GLN A 102 -15.32 5.99 -1.37
N TYR A 103 -14.38 6.59 -2.08
CA TYR A 103 -13.37 7.48 -1.54
C TYR A 103 -13.20 8.70 -2.46
N ARG A 104 -12.67 9.78 -1.90
CA ARG A 104 -12.34 11.01 -2.59
C ARG A 104 -11.37 11.84 -1.77
#